data_AF-A0A7C5DWP9-F1
#
_entry.id   AF-A0A7C5DWP9-F1
#
_cell.length_a   1.000
_cell.length_b   1.000
_cell.length_c   1.000
_cell.angle_alpha   90.00
_cell.angle_beta   90.00
_cell.angle_gamma   90.00
#
_symmetry.space_group_name_H-M   'P 1'
#
loop_
_entity.id
_entity.type
_entity.pdbx_description
1 polymer ?
#
loop_
_entity_poly.entity_id
_entity_poly.type
_entity_poly.pdbx_seq_one_letter_code
_entity_poly.pdbx_strand_id
1 'polypeptide(L)' 'MKIYISTDMEGVAGVVSWNEMEPPTGREWTAMQDTELNWLIQEIQNSPLNNQIEEIVICDSHARGENL' A
#
# COMPACT_ATOMS: atom_id res chain seq x y z
N MET A 1 6.99 -19.67 -0.74
CA MET A 1 6.75 -18.59 -1.74
C MET A 1 7.03 -17.25 -1.10
N LYS A 2 7.72 -16.35 -1.82
CA LYS A 2 7.99 -14.99 -1.38
C LYS A 2 7.22 -14.00 -2.24
N ILE A 3 6.62 -12.99 -1.62
CA ILE A 3 5.87 -11.93 -2.31
C ILE A 3 6.57 -10.59 -2.06
N TYR A 4 6.72 -9.81 -3.12
CA TYR A 4 7.19 -8.43 -3.04
C TYR A 4 6.07 -7.50 -3.50
N ILE A 5 5.76 -6.50 -2.69
CA ILE A 5 4.74 -5.49 -2.96
C ILE A 5 5.45 -4.14 -3.04
N SER A 6 5.46 -3.53 -4.23
CA SER A 6 5.81 -2.11 -4.41
C SER A 6 4.53 -1.30 -4.27
N THR A 7 4.51 -0.34 -3.35
CA THR A 7 3.37 0.58 -3.21
C THR A 7 3.76 1.98 -3.67
N ASP A 8 2.81 2.69 -4.26
CA ASP A 8 2.94 4.08 -4.69
C ASP A 8 1.72 4.87 -4.20
N MET A 9 1.74 6.20 -4.27
CA MET A 9 0.63 7.04 -3.79
C MET A 9 -0.30 7.49 -4.91
N GLU A 10 0.20 7.63 -6.15
CA GLU A 10 -0.54 8.20 -7.28
C GLU A 10 -1.70 7.30 -7.72
N GLY A 11 -1.64 6.02 -7.36
CA GLY A 11 -2.68 5.03 -7.65
C GLY A 11 -3.66 4.74 -6.50
N VAL A 12 -3.49 5.37 -5.34
CA VAL A 12 -4.37 5.16 -4.18
C VAL A 12 -5.79 5.64 -4.51
N ALA A 13 -6.80 4.87 -4.12
CA ALA A 13 -8.18 5.19 -4.44
C ALA A 13 -8.57 6.57 -3.87
N GLY A 14 -9.05 7.44 -4.76
CA GLY A 14 -9.45 8.81 -4.44
C GLY A 14 -8.36 9.86 -4.67
N VAL A 15 -7.09 9.45 -4.86
CA VAL A 15 -6.06 10.33 -5.40
C VAL A 15 -6.27 10.48 -6.90
N VAL A 16 -6.58 11.69 -7.36
CA VAL A 16 -6.83 11.99 -8.79
C VAL A 16 -5.88 13.06 -9.34
N SER A 17 -5.12 13.71 -8.47
CA SER A 17 -4.12 14.72 -8.82
C SER A 17 -3.05 14.85 -7.74
N TRP A 18 -2.04 15.70 -8.00
CA TRP A 18 -1.02 16.04 -7.00
C TRP A 18 -1.58 16.84 -5.82
N ASN A 19 -2.72 17.52 -5.98
CA ASN A 19 -3.29 18.37 -4.93
C ASN A 19 -3.65 17.56 -3.67
N GLU A 20 -4.07 16.31 -3.86
CA GLU A 20 -4.39 15.40 -2.77
C GLU A 20 -3.15 15.09 -1.91
N MET A 21 -1.97 14.99 -2.53
CA MET A 21 -0.72 14.65 -1.84
C MET A 21 -0.05 15.81 -1.11
N GLU A 22 -0.45 17.05 -1.43
CA GLU A 22 0.10 18.23 -0.77
C GLU A 22 -0.50 18.40 0.65
N PRO A 23 0.22 19.07 1.57
CA PRO A 23 -0.36 19.48 2.84
C PRO A 23 -1.59 20.41 2.62
N PRO A 24 -2.66 20.28 3.41
CA PRO A 24 -2.79 19.44 4.61
C PRO A 24 -3.37 18.03 4.36
N THR A 25 -3.79 17.71 3.14
CA THR A 25 -4.57 16.50 2.82
C THR A 25 -3.73 15.24 2.69
N GLY A 26 -2.42 15.34 2.43
CA GLY A 26 -1.55 14.17 2.22
C GLY A 26 -1.63 13.09 3.30
N ARG A 27 -1.93 13.45 4.56
CA ARG A 27 -2.09 12.49 5.66
C ARG A 27 -3.31 11.57 5.50
N GLU A 28 -4.40 12.06 4.93
CA GLU A 28 -5.62 11.26 4.71
C GLU A 28 -5.35 10.18 3.66
N TRP A 29 -4.61 10.51 2.61
CA TRP A 29 -4.26 9.57 1.54
C TRP A 29 -3.21 8.56 1.96
N THR A 30 -2.30 8.94 2.86
CA THR A 30 -1.39 7.99 3.51
C THR A 30 -2.17 6.94 4.32
N ALA A 31 -3.20 7.36 5.06
CA ALA A 31 -4.08 6.44 5.79
C ALA A 31 -4.93 5.56 4.85
N MET A 32 -5.30 6.07 3.68
CA MET A 32 -5.98 5.27 2.65
C MET A 32 -5.04 4.21 2.07
N GLN A 33 -3.76 4.56 1.79
CA GLN A 33 -2.75 3.60 1.33
C GLN A 33 -2.58 2.45 2.35
N ASP A 34 -2.46 2.77 3.64
CA ASP A 34 -2.41 1.77 4.71
C ASP A 34 -3.66 0.89 4.72
N THR A 35 -4.84 1.47 4.53
CA THR A 35 -6.10 0.71 4.46
C THR A 35 -6.12 -0.28 3.29
N GLU A 36 -5.73 0.16 2.08
CA GLU A 36 -5.67 -0.69 0.89
C GLU A 36 -4.64 -1.82 1.02
N LEU A 37 -3.47 -1.53 1.60
CA LEU A 37 -2.46 -2.54 1.87
C LEU A 37 -2.95 -3.57 2.89
N ASN A 38 -3.64 -3.15 3.95
CA ASN A 38 -4.23 -4.08 4.91
C ASN A 38 -5.26 -5.00 4.26
N TRP A 39 -6.11 -4.49 3.35
CA TRP A 39 -7.02 -5.33 2.57
C TRP A 39 -6.28 -6.35 1.71
N LEU A 40 -5.24 -5.91 0.99
CA LEU A 40 -4.42 -6.79 0.16
C LEU A 40 -3.80 -7.91 1.01
N ILE A 41 -3.19 -7.58 2.14
CA ILE A 41 -2.56 -8.56 3.04
C ILE A 41 -3.60 -9.52 3.61
N GLN A 42 -4.76 -9.01 4.04
CA GLN A 42 -5.85 -9.85 4.54
C GLN A 42 -6.31 -10.87 3.48
N GLU A 43 -6.48 -10.44 2.23
CA GLU A 43 -6.92 -11.34 1.16
C GLU A 43 -5.84 -12.35 0.73
N ILE A 44 -4.57 -11.95 0.75
CA ILE A 44 -3.45 -12.89 0.57
C ILE A 44 -3.48 -13.97 1.66
N GLN A 45 -3.71 -13.58 2.92
CA GLN A 45 -3.81 -14.49 4.06
C GLN A 45 -5.04 -15.40 3.99
N ASN A 46 -6.16 -14.91 3.45
CA ASN A 46 -7.37 -15.68 3.23
C ASN A 46 -7.25 -16.65 2.04
N SER A 47 -6.23 -16.51 1.19
CA SER A 47 -6.08 -17.34 0.00
C SER A 47 -5.80 -18.82 0.35
N PRO A 48 -6.24 -19.78 -0.48
CA PRO A 48 -5.90 -21.20 -0.31
C PRO A 48 -4.40 -21.52 -0.35
N LEU A 49 -3.58 -20.56 -0.82
CA LEU A 49 -2.14 -20.68 -0.95
C LEU A 49 -1.37 -20.06 0.23
N ASN A 50 -2.05 -19.50 1.23
CA ASN A 50 -1.41 -18.81 2.34
C ASN A 50 -0.37 -19.68 3.08
N ASN A 51 -0.65 -20.99 3.22
CA ASN A 51 0.30 -21.94 3.84
C ASN A 51 1.62 -22.13 3.05
N GLN A 52 1.69 -21.62 1.82
CA GLN A 52 2.90 -21.63 1.00
C GLN A 52 3.64 -20.29 1.05
N ILE A 53 3.11 -19.26 1.70
CA ILE A 53 3.74 -17.94 1.78
C ILE A 53 4.70 -17.94 2.97
N GLU A 54 5.97 -17.65 2.70
CA GLU A 54 7.04 -17.62 3.70
C GLU A 54 7.38 -16.19 4.13
N GLU A 55 7.22 -15.24 3.21
CA GLU A 55 7.65 -13.86 3.39
C GLU A 55 6.86 -12.93 2.47
N ILE A 56 6.46 -11.77 3.01
CA ILE A 56 5.92 -10.64 2.25
C ILE A 56 6.79 -9.44 2.58
N VAL A 57 7.38 -8.82 1.54
CA VAL A 57 8.12 -7.57 1.66
C VAL A 57 7.28 -6.47 1.04
N ILE A 58 7.01 -5.41 1.80
CA ILE A 58 6.34 -4.21 1.33
C ILE A 58 7.37 -3.10 1.22
N CYS A 59 7.46 -2.47 0.06
CA CYS A 59 8.38 -1.38 -0.22
C CYS A 59 7.58 -0.13 -0.58
N ASP A 60 7.71 0.90 0.24
CA ASP A 60 7.25 2.24 -0.11
C ASP A 60 8.10 2.77 -1.26
N SER A 61 7.50 2.80 -2.44
CA SER A 61 8.14 3.22 -3.69
C SER A 61 7.76 4.65 -4.06
N HIS A 62 6.96 5.33 -3.24
CA HIS A 62 6.52 6.69 -3.53
C HIS A 62 7.56 7.72 -3.05
N ALA A 63 8.02 8.57 -3.96
CA ALA A 63 8.92 9.69 -3.69
C ALA A 63 10.16 9.31 -2.85
N ARG A 64 10.12 9.57 -1.53
CA ARG A 64 11.21 9.32 -0.58
C ARG A 64 11.07 7.99 0.18
N GLY A 65 9.95 7.29 0.04
CA GLY A 65 9.66 6.06 0.78
C GLY A 65 9.40 6.29 2.27
N GLU A 66 8.70 7.37 2.63
CA GLU A 66 8.45 7.81 4.02
C GLU A 66 6.93 7.93 4.33
N ASN A 67 6.08 7.24 3.57
CA ASN A 67 4.62 7.27 3.68
C ASN A 67 4.07 6.11 4.52
N LEU A 68 4.70 4.93 4.46
CA LEU A 68 4.34 3.77 5.29
C LEU A 68 4.84 3.85 6.73
#